data_AF-A0A7H8NKT5-F1
#
_entry.id   AF-A0A7H8NKT5-F1
#
_cell.length_a   1.000
_cell.length_b   1.000
_cell.length_c   1.000
_cell.angle_alpha   90.00
_cell.angle_beta   90.00
_cell.angle_gamma   90.00
#
_symmetry.space_group_name_H-M   'P 1'
#
loop_
_entity.id
_entity.type
_entity.pdbx_description
1 polymer ?
#
loop_
_entity_poly.entity_id
_entity_poly.type
_entity_poly.pdbx_seq_one_letter_code
_entity_poly.pdbx_strand_id
1 'polypeptide(L)'
;MSTTADKIAVLGAGSWGTALATLLARHGRQTVLWGRDAAVVEAIDQRHENPRYLPGIPLPESLRATTDLASAVEGAAWILVVTPSHAFGETVRALAPLRPAGAGVAWATKGFEPGSGRFLHEVARDVLGEDVPLAVVTGPSFAKEVTLGLPTAITVHGDVPEFAQTVAEAMHGPAFRAYTGDDMVGAELGGAMKNVLAVATGVADGMQLGLNARAGLITRGLNEMLRLAAAIGAKPETLMGLAGLGDLVLTCTGDLSRNRRLGLALGRGQTLQDAIREIGQVVESVQTADEVMRQARRHGIDLPISDRVRAVLHGEQTPEEGLRALLAREQKPEYPDTLFK
;
A
#
# COMPACT_ATOMS: atom_id res chain seq x y z
N MET A 1 32.66 -5.63 14.20
CA MET A 1 33.14 -5.70 12.80
C MET A 1 32.47 -4.55 12.07
N SER A 2 33.25 -3.70 11.41
CA SER A 2 32.75 -2.52 10.70
C SER A 2 31.85 -2.99 9.54
N THR A 3 30.54 -2.94 9.70
CA THR A 3 29.60 -3.28 8.64
C THR A 3 29.72 -2.20 7.57
N THR A 4 30.25 -2.55 6.40
CA THR A 4 29.99 -1.79 5.17
C THR A 4 28.49 -1.54 5.11
N ALA A 5 28.04 -0.29 5.02
CA ALA A 5 26.63 0.02 4.96
C ALA A 5 26.02 -0.64 3.72
N ASP A 6 25.13 -1.62 3.91
CA ASP A 6 24.51 -2.34 2.80
C ASP A 6 23.77 -1.36 1.87
N LYS A 7 24.09 -1.42 0.56
CA LYS A 7 23.41 -0.63 -0.46
C LYS A 7 21.98 -1.16 -0.65
N ILE A 8 20.98 -0.28 -0.59
CA ILE A 8 19.58 -0.59 -0.85
C ILE A 8 19.11 0.23 -2.05
N ALA A 9 18.56 -0.45 -3.04
CA ALA A 9 17.92 0.19 -4.19
C ALA A 9 16.42 0.35 -3.91
N VAL A 10 15.89 1.57 -3.98
CA VAL A 10 14.46 1.84 -3.82
C VAL A 10 13.88 2.21 -5.19
N LEU A 11 12.96 1.41 -5.71
CA LEU A 11 12.40 1.58 -7.05
C LEU A 11 11.04 2.29 -6.98
N GLY A 12 11.02 3.60 -7.24
CA GLY A 12 9.81 4.42 -7.31
C GLY A 12 9.91 5.74 -6.57
N ALA A 13 10.23 6.83 -7.28
CA ALA A 13 10.38 8.19 -6.72
C ALA A 13 9.06 8.95 -6.42
N GLY A 14 7.99 8.23 -6.06
CA GLY A 14 6.74 8.82 -5.55
C GLY A 14 6.82 9.16 -4.06
N SER A 15 5.74 9.72 -3.48
CA SER A 15 5.73 10.14 -2.06
C SER A 15 6.22 9.04 -1.12
N TRP A 16 5.74 7.80 -1.28
CA TRP A 16 6.09 6.71 -0.38
C TRP A 16 7.50 6.18 -0.58
N GLY A 17 7.96 6.00 -1.82
CA GLY A 17 9.33 5.57 -2.09
C GLY A 17 10.36 6.61 -1.67
N THR A 18 10.10 7.90 -1.85
CA THR A 18 10.97 8.96 -1.29
C THR A 18 10.99 8.93 0.24
N ALA A 19 9.86 8.71 0.91
CA ALA A 19 9.82 8.62 2.36
C ALA A 19 10.62 7.42 2.91
N LEU A 20 10.48 6.24 2.29
CA LEU A 20 11.23 5.05 2.67
C LEU A 20 12.72 5.18 2.34
N ALA A 21 13.07 5.74 1.19
CA ALA A 21 14.47 5.99 0.83
C ALA A 21 15.12 7.00 1.80
N THR A 22 14.38 8.02 2.21
CA THR A 22 14.81 9.00 3.23
C THR A 22 15.03 8.33 4.59
N LEU A 23 14.10 7.46 5.00
CA LEU A 23 14.21 6.71 6.25
C LEU A 23 15.49 5.85 6.26
N LEU A 24 15.69 5.04 5.22
CA LEU A 24 16.85 4.17 5.08
C LEU A 24 18.16 4.96 5.09
N ALA A 25 18.22 6.08 4.36
CA ALA A 25 19.39 6.97 4.34
C ALA A 25 19.69 7.58 5.72
N ARG A 26 18.66 7.99 6.48
CA ARG A 26 18.82 8.48 7.86
C ARG A 26 19.28 7.39 8.83
N HIS A 27 18.94 6.14 8.57
CA HIS A 27 19.40 4.98 9.34
C HIS A 27 20.80 4.52 8.91
N GLY A 28 21.52 5.32 8.11
CA GLY A 28 22.89 5.06 7.71
C GLY A 28 23.03 4.00 6.61
N ARG A 29 21.95 3.63 5.93
CA ARG A 29 22.00 2.71 4.79
C ARG A 29 22.35 3.47 3.52
N GLN A 30 23.28 2.94 2.72
CA GLN A 30 23.57 3.52 1.41
C GLN A 30 22.33 3.33 0.52
N THR A 31 21.65 4.41 0.16
CA THR A 31 20.34 4.32 -0.49
C THR A 31 20.36 5.01 -1.84
N VAL A 32 19.91 4.30 -2.88
CA VAL A 32 19.73 4.86 -4.23
C VAL A 32 18.27 4.74 -4.62
N LEU A 33 17.63 5.88 -4.88
CA LEU A 33 16.25 5.97 -5.32
C LEU A 33 16.16 6.05 -6.84
N TRP A 34 15.51 5.06 -7.45
CA TRP A 34 15.20 5.08 -8.87
C TRP A 34 13.84 5.74 -9.14
N GLY A 35 13.80 6.57 -10.19
CA GLY A 35 12.57 7.21 -10.67
C GLY A 35 12.59 7.41 -12.18
N ARG A 36 11.41 7.51 -12.79
CA ARG A 36 11.28 7.71 -14.26
C ARG A 36 11.27 9.18 -14.68
N ASP A 37 10.87 10.07 -13.78
CA ASP A 37 10.77 11.50 -14.04
C ASP A 37 12.13 12.16 -13.76
N ALA A 38 12.85 12.52 -14.84
CA ALA A 38 14.20 13.09 -14.76
C ALA A 38 14.25 14.37 -13.91
N ALA A 39 13.21 15.22 -13.99
CA ALA A 39 13.17 16.47 -13.22
C ALA A 39 12.99 16.20 -11.72
N VAL A 40 12.19 15.18 -11.36
CA VAL A 40 12.05 14.75 -9.96
C VAL A 40 13.34 14.11 -9.45
N VAL A 41 13.98 13.24 -10.24
CA VAL A 41 15.23 12.58 -9.87
C VAL A 41 16.36 13.60 -9.67
N GLU A 42 16.54 14.52 -10.61
CA GLU A 42 17.54 15.58 -10.51
C GLU A 42 17.34 16.46 -9.27
N ALA A 43 16.08 16.82 -8.98
CA ALA A 43 15.74 17.58 -7.77
C ALA A 43 16.13 16.83 -6.48
N ILE A 44 15.90 15.53 -6.43
CA ILE A 44 16.25 14.72 -5.25
C ILE A 44 17.78 14.61 -5.13
N ASP A 45 18.48 14.35 -6.23
CA ASP A 45 19.92 14.08 -6.21
C ASP A 45 20.75 15.35 -5.97
N GLN A 46 20.36 16.48 -6.56
CA GLN A 46 21.12 17.74 -6.48
C GLN A 46 20.60 18.72 -5.43
N ARG A 47 19.28 18.78 -5.24
CA ARG A 47 18.63 19.76 -4.35
C ARG A 47 18.13 19.13 -3.05
N HIS A 48 18.26 17.81 -2.92
CA HIS A 48 17.83 17.05 -1.74
C HIS A 48 16.37 17.36 -1.35
N GLU A 49 15.49 17.42 -2.34
CA GLU A 49 14.06 17.65 -2.17
C GLU A 49 13.27 16.90 -3.26
N ASN A 50 12.10 16.35 -2.92
CA ASN A 50 11.13 15.90 -3.92
C ASN A 50 9.98 16.91 -4.03
N PRO A 51 10.11 17.95 -4.88
CA PRO A 51 9.16 19.07 -4.92
C PRO A 51 7.77 18.66 -5.40
N ARG A 52 7.66 17.56 -6.16
CA ARG A 52 6.40 17.08 -6.71
C ARG A 52 5.58 16.30 -5.67
N TYR A 53 6.24 15.48 -4.86
CA TYR A 53 5.56 14.50 -4.02
C TYR A 53 5.66 14.78 -2.52
N LEU A 54 6.67 15.55 -2.08
CA LEU A 54 6.94 15.92 -0.68
C LEU A 54 7.54 17.34 -0.62
N PRO A 55 6.80 18.37 -1.11
CA PRO A 55 7.33 19.73 -1.19
C PRO A 55 7.69 20.30 0.19
N GLY A 56 8.81 21.01 0.26
CA GLY A 56 9.30 21.71 1.45
C GLY A 56 9.92 20.82 2.52
N ILE A 57 10.19 19.54 2.23
CA ILE A 57 10.82 18.62 3.18
C ILE A 57 12.24 18.29 2.71
N PRO A 58 13.29 18.70 3.47
CA PRO A 58 14.67 18.38 3.11
C PRO A 58 14.94 16.88 3.27
N LEU A 59 15.60 16.32 2.26
CA LEU A 59 16.05 14.93 2.20
C LEU A 59 17.53 14.84 2.64
N PRO A 60 18.00 13.68 3.11
CA PRO A 60 19.40 13.49 3.50
C PRO A 60 20.35 13.66 2.31
N GLU A 61 21.48 14.34 2.48
CA GLU A 61 22.51 14.50 1.45
C GLU A 61 23.14 13.16 1.01
N SER A 62 23.04 12.13 1.86
CA SER A 62 23.48 10.77 1.56
C SER A 62 22.54 10.03 0.61
N LEU A 63 21.30 10.47 0.44
CA LEU A 63 20.35 9.88 -0.49
C LEU A 63 20.72 10.27 -1.92
N ARG A 64 20.95 9.26 -2.77
CA ARG A 64 21.18 9.45 -4.21
C ARG A 64 19.92 9.09 -4.98
N ALA A 65 19.75 9.72 -6.15
CA ALA A 65 18.68 9.35 -7.07
C ALA A 65 19.17 9.24 -8.52
N THR A 66 18.58 8.32 -9.29
CA THR A 66 18.93 8.12 -10.69
C THR A 66 17.72 7.69 -11.52
N THR A 67 17.75 7.99 -12.82
CA THR A 67 16.81 7.46 -13.81
C THR A 67 17.27 6.14 -14.41
N ASP A 68 18.55 5.78 -14.24
CA ASP A 68 19.10 4.52 -14.71
C ASP A 68 18.85 3.39 -13.70
N LEU A 69 18.00 2.44 -14.11
CA LEU A 69 17.66 1.29 -13.27
C LEU A 69 18.87 0.41 -12.99
N ALA A 70 19.77 0.23 -13.97
CA ALA A 70 20.95 -0.63 -13.82
C ALA A 70 21.89 -0.07 -12.74
N SER A 71 22.25 1.21 -12.82
CA SER A 71 23.05 1.89 -11.81
C SER A 71 22.39 1.89 -10.42
N ALA A 72 21.06 2.02 -10.35
CA ALA A 72 20.34 1.97 -9.08
C ALA A 72 20.55 0.64 -8.35
N VAL A 73 20.44 -0.49 -9.06
CA VAL A 73 20.45 -1.83 -8.48
C VAL A 73 21.84 -2.46 -8.40
N GLU A 74 22.84 -1.91 -9.11
CA GLU A 74 24.21 -2.42 -9.13
C GLU A 74 24.79 -2.55 -7.71
N GLY A 75 25.19 -3.76 -7.30
CA GLY A 75 25.75 -4.01 -5.97
C GLY A 75 24.77 -3.78 -4.80
N ALA A 76 23.47 -3.66 -5.05
CA ALA A 76 22.47 -3.59 -3.99
C ALA A 76 22.42 -4.93 -3.22
N ALA A 77 22.44 -4.86 -1.89
CA ALA A 77 22.25 -6.01 -1.01
C ALA A 77 20.81 -6.55 -1.10
N TRP A 78 19.83 -5.65 -1.25
CA TRP A 78 18.45 -5.98 -1.55
C TRP A 78 17.74 -4.79 -2.19
N ILE A 79 16.58 -5.06 -2.79
CA ILE A 79 15.79 -4.08 -3.56
C ILE A 79 14.41 -3.88 -2.94
N LEU A 80 13.95 -2.64 -2.88
CA LEU A 80 12.63 -2.25 -2.39
C LEU A 80 11.79 -1.64 -3.52
N VAL A 81 10.78 -2.36 -3.99
CA VAL A 81 9.85 -1.85 -5.03
C VAL A 81 8.73 -1.02 -4.38
N VAL A 82 8.58 0.23 -4.80
CA VAL A 82 7.60 1.18 -4.27
C VAL A 82 6.85 1.91 -5.40
N THR A 83 6.69 1.24 -6.54
CA THR A 83 5.87 1.73 -7.65
C THR A 83 4.38 1.49 -7.37
N PRO A 84 3.47 2.22 -8.04
CA PRO A 84 2.04 1.87 -8.06
C PRO A 84 1.80 0.41 -8.49
N SER A 85 0.69 -0.18 -8.06
CA SER A 85 0.34 -1.59 -8.33
C SER A 85 0.28 -1.91 -9.83
N HIS A 86 -0.26 -0.99 -10.63
CA HIS A 86 -0.33 -1.13 -12.09
C HIS A 86 1.04 -1.15 -12.78
N ALA A 87 2.09 -0.63 -12.14
CA ALA A 87 3.45 -0.61 -12.66
C ALA A 87 4.35 -1.68 -12.03
N PHE A 88 3.85 -2.43 -11.03
CA PHE A 88 4.64 -3.40 -10.27
C PHE A 88 5.20 -4.51 -11.17
N GLY A 89 4.34 -5.19 -11.93
CA GLY A 89 4.76 -6.29 -12.80
C GLY A 89 5.70 -5.86 -13.94
N GLU A 90 5.58 -4.62 -14.45
CA GLU A 90 6.57 -4.06 -15.39
C GLU A 90 7.92 -3.81 -14.70
N THR A 91 7.88 -3.23 -13.50
CA THR A 91 9.08 -2.90 -12.72
C THR A 91 9.86 -4.16 -12.34
N VAL A 92 9.18 -5.20 -11.86
CA VAL A 92 9.82 -6.48 -11.48
C VAL A 92 10.41 -7.19 -12.71
N ARG A 93 9.75 -7.14 -13.87
CA ARG A 93 10.29 -7.69 -15.13
C ARG A 93 11.53 -6.96 -15.61
N ALA A 94 11.55 -5.64 -15.51
CA ALA A 94 12.73 -4.83 -15.84
C ALA A 94 13.89 -5.05 -14.84
N LEU A 95 13.56 -5.29 -13.57
CA LEU A 95 14.53 -5.59 -12.52
C LEU A 95 15.17 -6.97 -12.68
N ALA A 96 14.40 -8.00 -13.07
CA ALA A 96 14.83 -9.40 -13.09
C ALA A 96 16.21 -9.64 -13.73
N PRO A 97 16.52 -9.12 -14.95
CA PRO A 97 17.83 -9.34 -15.57
C PRO A 97 18.97 -8.51 -14.96
N LEU A 98 18.66 -7.49 -14.15
CA LEU A 98 19.63 -6.55 -13.55
C LEU A 98 19.91 -6.84 -12.07
N ARG A 99 19.08 -7.68 -11.44
CA ARG A 99 19.14 -7.99 -10.01
C ARG A 99 20.49 -8.63 -9.65
N PRO A 100 21.22 -8.10 -8.65
CA PRO A 100 22.42 -8.78 -8.14
C PRO A 100 22.11 -10.19 -7.67
N ALA A 101 23.03 -11.13 -7.93
CA ALA A 101 22.89 -12.50 -7.46
C ALA A 101 22.77 -12.53 -5.92
N GLY A 102 21.77 -13.26 -5.41
CA GLY A 102 21.48 -13.36 -3.97
C GLY A 102 20.73 -12.17 -3.35
N ALA A 103 20.49 -11.07 -4.08
CA ALA A 103 19.71 -9.95 -3.56
C ALA A 103 18.22 -10.32 -3.46
N GLY A 104 17.65 -10.23 -2.26
CA GLY A 104 16.20 -10.36 -2.03
C GLY A 104 15.43 -9.14 -2.56
N VAL A 105 14.12 -9.33 -2.76
CA VAL A 105 13.22 -8.28 -3.26
C VAL A 105 12.07 -8.07 -2.29
N ALA A 106 12.02 -6.88 -1.71
CA ALA A 106 10.88 -6.43 -0.92
C ALA A 106 10.03 -5.44 -1.71
N TRP A 107 8.78 -5.23 -1.32
CA TRP A 107 7.95 -4.15 -1.85
C TRP A 107 7.10 -3.48 -0.78
N ALA A 108 6.82 -2.20 -1.00
CA ALA A 108 5.84 -1.42 -0.25
C ALA A 108 4.68 -0.95 -1.14
N THR A 109 4.56 -1.56 -2.33
CA THR A 109 3.41 -1.42 -3.23
C THR A 109 2.18 -2.05 -2.61
N LYS A 110 1.03 -1.36 -2.68
CA LYS A 110 -0.24 -1.81 -2.12
C LYS A 110 -1.29 -1.91 -3.23
N GLY A 111 -1.82 -3.11 -3.48
CA GLY A 111 -2.80 -3.36 -4.53
C GLY A 111 -2.67 -4.77 -5.10
N PHE A 112 -3.31 -4.98 -6.25
CA PHE A 112 -3.29 -6.23 -7.01
C PHE A 112 -2.73 -5.97 -8.41
N GLU A 113 -2.33 -7.02 -9.12
CA GLU A 113 -2.04 -6.92 -10.54
C GLU A 113 -3.33 -6.61 -11.34
N PRO A 114 -3.39 -5.49 -12.05
CA PRO A 114 -4.57 -5.15 -12.82
C PRO A 114 -4.88 -6.18 -13.90
N GLY A 115 -6.17 -6.50 -14.08
CA GLY A 115 -6.64 -7.38 -15.15
C GLY A 115 -6.55 -8.89 -14.84
N SER A 116 -5.62 -9.33 -13.98
CA SER A 116 -5.60 -10.71 -13.45
C SER A 116 -6.13 -10.83 -12.01
N GLY A 117 -5.94 -9.79 -11.20
CA GLY A 117 -6.25 -9.77 -9.77
C GLY A 117 -5.27 -10.56 -8.93
N ARG A 118 -4.15 -11.02 -9.50
CA ARG A 118 -3.08 -11.70 -8.76
C ARG A 118 -2.55 -10.78 -7.66
N PHE A 119 -2.21 -11.39 -6.55
CA PHE A 119 -1.41 -10.78 -5.50
C PHE A 119 0.00 -10.46 -6.03
N LEU A 120 0.66 -9.46 -5.45
CA LEU A 120 1.95 -9.02 -5.98
C LEU A 120 3.05 -10.03 -5.67
N HIS A 121 2.94 -10.80 -4.59
CA HIS A 121 3.83 -11.94 -4.35
C HIS A 121 3.75 -13.01 -5.44
N GLU A 122 2.56 -13.27 -6.01
CA GLU A 122 2.39 -14.22 -7.12
C GLU A 122 3.11 -13.70 -8.37
N VAL A 123 2.96 -12.40 -8.67
CA VAL A 123 3.65 -11.75 -9.80
C VAL A 123 5.16 -11.75 -9.59
N ALA A 124 5.62 -11.43 -8.39
CA ALA A 124 7.04 -11.39 -8.07
C ALA A 124 7.67 -12.78 -8.22
N ARG A 125 7.00 -13.83 -7.72
CA ARG A 125 7.46 -15.22 -7.80
C ARG A 125 7.51 -15.74 -9.22
N ASP A 126 6.48 -15.46 -10.02
CA ASP A 126 6.39 -15.79 -11.46
C ASP A 126 7.56 -15.19 -12.27
N VAL A 127 7.98 -13.97 -11.94
CA VAL A 127 9.02 -13.25 -12.68
C VAL A 127 10.44 -13.51 -12.14
N LEU A 128 10.60 -13.59 -10.81
CA LEU A 128 11.91 -13.67 -10.16
C LEU A 128 12.37 -15.10 -9.87
N GLY A 129 11.43 -16.06 -9.82
CA GLY A 129 11.68 -17.44 -9.44
C GLY A 129 11.54 -17.71 -7.94
N GLU A 130 11.41 -18.99 -7.58
CA GLU A 130 11.16 -19.47 -6.21
C GLU A 130 12.33 -19.22 -5.25
N ASP A 131 13.55 -19.15 -5.76
CA ASP A 131 14.77 -19.03 -4.95
C ASP A 131 15.05 -17.59 -4.48
N VAL A 132 14.27 -16.61 -4.91
CA VAL A 132 14.46 -15.20 -4.54
C VAL A 132 13.70 -14.90 -3.26
N PRO A 133 14.36 -14.51 -2.15
CA PRO A 133 13.66 -14.10 -0.93
C PRO A 133 12.75 -12.90 -1.18
N LEU A 134 11.49 -13.01 -0.76
CA LEU A 134 10.46 -11.99 -0.97
C LEU A 134 9.95 -11.43 0.36
N ALA A 135 9.62 -10.14 0.38
CA ALA A 135 8.98 -9.51 1.53
C ALA A 135 8.02 -8.38 1.15
N VAL A 136 6.92 -8.25 1.89
CA VAL A 136 6.01 -7.11 1.80
C VAL A 136 6.14 -6.22 3.03
N VAL A 137 6.19 -4.92 2.80
CA VAL A 137 6.28 -3.86 3.81
C VAL A 137 4.96 -3.09 3.82
N THR A 138 4.22 -3.17 4.91
CA THR A 138 2.89 -2.54 4.99
C THR A 138 2.54 -2.11 6.42
N GLY A 139 1.55 -1.23 6.57
CA GLY A 139 1.16 -0.65 7.85
C GLY A 139 0.79 0.83 7.76
N PRO A 140 0.33 1.42 8.88
CA PRO A 140 -0.07 2.81 8.97
C PRO A 140 1.15 3.74 8.88
N SER A 141 1.39 4.29 7.68
CA SER A 141 2.65 4.97 7.39
C SER A 141 2.50 6.10 6.35
N PHE A 142 1.84 7.21 6.71
CA PHE A 142 1.74 8.33 5.78
C PHE A 142 3.13 8.87 5.42
N ALA A 143 3.40 8.97 4.12
CA ALA A 143 4.72 9.35 3.59
C ALA A 143 5.26 10.65 4.17
N LYS A 144 4.40 11.67 4.31
CA LYS A 144 4.79 12.96 4.88
C LYS A 144 5.28 12.81 6.33
N GLU A 145 4.56 12.06 7.15
CA GLU A 145 4.89 11.85 8.57
C GLU A 145 6.20 11.07 8.72
N VAL A 146 6.39 10.03 7.92
CA VAL A 146 7.64 9.25 7.88
C VAL A 146 8.82 10.12 7.44
N THR A 147 8.64 10.96 6.42
CA THR A 147 9.72 11.86 5.96
C THR A 147 10.03 12.95 6.99
N LEU A 148 9.07 13.34 7.82
CA LEU A 148 9.28 14.26 8.95
C LEU A 148 9.87 13.57 10.20
N GLY A 149 10.04 12.25 10.17
CA GLY A 149 10.57 11.47 11.30
C GLY A 149 9.58 11.33 12.46
N LEU A 150 8.28 11.41 12.18
CA LEU A 150 7.24 11.21 13.20
C LEU A 150 7.07 9.71 13.53
N PRO A 151 6.66 9.38 14.77
CA PRO A 151 6.46 8.00 15.19
C PRO A 151 5.60 7.19 14.22
N THR A 152 6.15 6.11 13.69
CA THR A 152 5.48 5.23 12.73
C THR A 152 5.74 3.76 13.09
N ALA A 153 4.74 2.91 12.88
CA ALA A 153 4.87 1.47 13.04
C ALA A 153 4.37 0.74 11.79
N ILE A 154 5.13 -0.24 11.32
CA ILE A 154 4.78 -1.10 10.17
C ILE A 154 5.10 -2.56 10.47
N THR A 155 4.70 -3.44 9.58
CA THR A 155 5.09 -4.84 9.57
C THR A 155 5.77 -5.22 8.24
N VAL A 156 6.65 -6.21 8.31
CA VAL A 156 7.41 -6.80 7.22
C VAL A 156 7.11 -8.30 7.21
N HIS A 157 6.38 -8.76 6.19
CA HIS A 157 6.05 -10.17 6.04
C HIS A 157 6.85 -10.78 4.91
N GLY A 158 7.58 -11.86 5.16
CA GLY A 158 8.41 -12.52 4.16
C GLY A 158 8.22 -14.04 4.14
N ASP A 159 8.60 -14.66 3.03
CA ASP A 159 8.64 -16.12 2.89
C ASP A 159 9.91 -16.73 3.50
N VAL A 160 11.00 -15.97 3.52
CA VAL A 160 12.25 -16.28 4.21
C VAL A 160 12.36 -15.40 5.48
N PRO A 161 12.27 -15.97 6.69
CA PRO A 161 12.31 -15.21 7.94
C PRO A 161 13.54 -14.31 8.09
N GLU A 162 14.71 -14.79 7.66
CA GLU A 162 15.97 -14.04 7.71
C GLU A 162 15.94 -12.80 6.83
N PHE A 163 15.27 -12.88 5.67
CA PHE A 163 15.13 -11.73 4.78
C PHE A 163 14.11 -10.72 5.33
N ALA A 164 12.98 -11.19 5.86
CA ALA A 164 12.01 -10.33 6.54
C ALA A 164 12.66 -9.56 7.71
N GLN A 165 13.50 -10.26 8.50
CA GLN A 165 14.27 -9.67 9.58
C GLN A 165 15.27 -8.63 9.06
N THR A 166 16.02 -8.93 7.99
CA THR A 166 16.96 -7.99 7.35
C THR A 166 16.26 -6.70 6.93
N VAL A 167 15.09 -6.81 6.27
CA VAL A 167 14.30 -5.65 5.84
C VAL A 167 13.76 -4.87 7.04
N ALA A 168 13.25 -5.55 8.06
CA ALA A 168 12.75 -4.92 9.28
C ALA A 168 13.86 -4.16 10.02
N GLU A 169 15.04 -4.75 10.20
CA GLU A 169 16.19 -4.13 10.85
C GLU A 169 16.74 -2.92 10.08
N ALA A 170 16.71 -2.96 8.76
CA ALA A 170 17.09 -1.81 7.94
C ALA A 170 16.13 -0.62 8.14
N MET A 171 14.84 -0.90 8.31
CA MET A 171 13.80 0.12 8.53
C MET A 171 13.65 0.55 9.99
N HIS A 172 14.05 -0.28 10.95
CA HIS A 172 13.89 0.02 12.38
C HIS A 172 14.80 1.18 12.81
N GLY A 173 14.25 2.08 13.62
CA GLY A 173 14.99 3.22 14.15
C GLY A 173 14.24 3.96 15.27
N PRO A 174 14.78 5.10 15.73
CA PRO A 174 14.26 5.81 16.92
C PRO A 174 12.77 6.19 16.86
N ALA A 175 12.28 6.57 15.67
CA ALA A 175 10.88 6.96 15.43
C ALA A 175 10.14 5.98 14.50
N PHE A 176 10.73 4.84 14.17
CA PHE A 176 10.17 3.90 13.20
C PHE A 176 10.31 2.47 13.69
N ARG A 177 9.18 1.82 14.02
CA ARG A 177 9.15 0.43 14.46
C ARG A 177 8.73 -0.47 13.30
N ALA A 178 9.60 -1.40 12.94
CA ALA A 178 9.28 -2.49 12.02
C ALA A 178 9.19 -3.80 12.79
N TYR A 179 8.08 -4.51 12.62
CA TYR A 179 7.83 -5.84 13.17
C TYR A 179 7.86 -6.86 12.04
N THR A 180 8.25 -8.10 12.33
CA THR A 180 8.26 -9.19 11.34
C THR A 180 6.98 -10.04 11.43
N GLY A 181 6.63 -10.68 10.31
CA GLY A 181 5.54 -11.66 10.20
C GLY A 181 5.79 -12.64 9.05
N ASP A 182 4.95 -13.67 8.96
CA ASP A 182 5.06 -14.76 7.98
C ASP A 182 3.84 -14.87 7.04
N ASP A 183 2.79 -14.08 7.28
CA ASP A 183 1.57 -14.05 6.47
C ASP A 183 1.59 -12.94 5.41
N MET A 184 2.30 -13.18 4.33
CA MET A 184 2.40 -12.24 3.20
C MET A 184 1.05 -11.98 2.54
N VAL A 185 0.21 -13.01 2.42
CA VAL A 185 -1.12 -12.93 1.78
C VAL A 185 -2.03 -11.98 2.57
N GLY A 186 -2.12 -12.15 3.89
CA GLY A 186 -2.90 -11.26 4.76
C GLY A 186 -2.37 -9.83 4.76
N ALA A 187 -1.04 -9.66 4.74
CA ALA A 187 -0.42 -8.35 4.71
C ALA A 187 -0.73 -7.57 3.41
N GLU A 188 -0.66 -8.24 2.26
CA GLU A 188 -1.02 -7.65 0.97
C GLU A 188 -2.51 -7.34 0.87
N LEU A 189 -3.37 -8.27 1.30
CA LEU A 189 -4.82 -8.06 1.32
C LEU A 189 -5.17 -6.83 2.17
N GLY A 190 -4.57 -6.72 3.36
CA GLY A 190 -4.73 -5.59 4.26
C GLY A 190 -4.40 -4.26 3.59
N GLY A 191 -3.22 -4.19 2.98
CA GLY A 191 -2.72 -3.02 2.28
C GLY A 191 -3.56 -2.62 1.06
N ALA A 192 -4.11 -3.59 0.33
CA ALA A 192 -4.92 -3.35 -0.86
C ALA A 192 -6.36 -2.91 -0.52
N MET A 193 -7.06 -3.73 0.28
CA MET A 193 -8.51 -3.58 0.47
C MET A 193 -8.89 -2.34 1.29
N LYS A 194 -8.01 -1.89 2.20
CA LYS A 194 -8.22 -0.65 2.98
C LYS A 194 -8.49 0.58 2.11
N ASN A 195 -7.91 0.64 0.90
CA ASN A 195 -8.05 1.78 0.01
C ASN A 195 -9.49 1.92 -0.50
N VAL A 196 -10.15 0.80 -0.79
CA VAL A 196 -11.57 0.73 -1.18
C VAL A 196 -12.45 1.17 -0.02
N LEU A 197 -12.17 0.64 1.18
CA LEU A 197 -12.92 0.98 2.40
C LEU A 197 -12.76 2.45 2.79
N ALA A 198 -11.59 3.05 2.56
CA ALA A 198 -11.37 4.47 2.78
C ALA A 198 -12.17 5.37 1.83
N VAL A 199 -12.47 4.91 0.61
CA VAL A 199 -13.44 5.60 -0.26
C VAL A 199 -14.82 5.55 0.38
N ALA A 200 -15.26 4.40 0.89
CA ALA A 200 -16.57 4.28 1.56
C ALA A 200 -16.70 5.24 2.76
N THR A 201 -15.68 5.31 3.62
CA THR A 201 -15.72 6.22 4.78
C THR A 201 -15.65 7.68 4.34
N GLY A 202 -14.87 8.00 3.30
CA GLY A 202 -14.86 9.33 2.69
C GLY A 202 -16.22 9.72 2.14
N VAL A 203 -16.93 8.81 1.47
CA VAL A 203 -18.29 9.04 0.96
C VAL A 203 -19.24 9.35 2.10
N ALA A 204 -19.24 8.54 3.16
CA ALA A 204 -20.08 8.77 4.33
C ALA A 204 -19.78 10.11 5.02
N ASP A 205 -18.51 10.49 5.12
CA ASP A 205 -18.10 11.80 5.63
C ASP A 205 -18.56 12.95 4.72
N GLY A 206 -18.45 12.77 3.40
CA GLY A 206 -18.87 13.76 2.40
C GLY A 206 -20.38 14.01 2.44
N MET A 207 -21.14 12.96 2.68
CA MET A 207 -22.60 12.97 2.91
C MET A 207 -23.00 13.44 4.32
N GLN A 208 -22.02 13.75 5.19
CA GLN A 208 -22.24 14.23 6.56
C GLN A 208 -23.04 13.26 7.45
N LEU A 209 -22.84 11.95 7.30
CA LEU A 209 -23.58 10.92 8.05
C LEU A 209 -23.15 10.77 9.52
N GLY A 210 -22.10 11.49 9.93
CA GLY A 210 -21.60 11.51 11.30
C GLY A 210 -20.63 10.37 11.65
N LEU A 211 -20.03 10.48 12.85
CA LEU A 211 -18.95 9.59 13.29
C LEU A 211 -19.42 8.15 13.56
N ASN A 212 -20.69 7.95 13.91
CA ASN A 212 -21.26 6.62 14.10
C ASN A 212 -21.24 5.82 12.78
N ALA A 213 -21.60 6.47 11.67
CA ALA A 213 -21.54 5.85 10.34
C ALA A 213 -20.10 5.51 9.95
N ARG A 214 -19.14 6.41 10.24
CA ARG A 214 -17.72 6.16 10.01
C ARG A 214 -17.21 4.95 10.80
N ALA A 215 -17.49 4.90 12.11
CA ALA A 215 -17.09 3.79 12.96
C ALA A 215 -17.71 2.47 12.47
N GLY A 216 -19.01 2.48 12.16
CA GLY A 216 -19.71 1.32 11.59
C GLY A 216 -19.09 0.84 10.28
N LEU A 217 -18.77 1.74 9.35
CA LEU A 217 -18.13 1.39 8.08
C LEU A 217 -16.72 0.81 8.26
N ILE A 218 -15.92 1.35 9.18
CA ILE A 218 -14.58 0.81 9.48
C ILE A 218 -14.71 -0.62 10.02
N THR A 219 -15.58 -0.83 11.02
CA THR A 219 -15.79 -2.17 11.62
C THR A 219 -16.32 -3.16 10.60
N ARG A 220 -17.37 -2.80 9.85
CA ARG A 220 -17.97 -3.69 8.85
C ARG A 220 -17.03 -3.93 7.65
N GLY A 221 -16.21 -2.95 7.29
CA GLY A 221 -15.15 -3.08 6.30
C GLY A 221 -14.05 -4.05 6.73
N LEU A 222 -13.62 -4.00 8.01
CA LEU A 222 -12.70 -5.00 8.55
C LEU A 222 -13.30 -6.41 8.46
N ASN A 223 -14.60 -6.58 8.73
CA ASN A 223 -15.26 -7.89 8.58
C ASN A 223 -15.27 -8.40 7.13
N GLU A 224 -15.36 -7.51 6.14
CA GLU A 224 -15.18 -7.88 4.73
C GLU A 224 -13.75 -8.37 4.44
N MET A 225 -12.74 -7.66 4.98
CA MET A 225 -11.34 -8.07 4.86
C MET A 225 -11.11 -9.45 5.49
N LEU A 226 -11.63 -9.69 6.70
CA LEU A 226 -11.51 -10.97 7.41
C LEU A 226 -12.18 -12.12 6.65
N ARG A 227 -13.37 -11.88 6.07
CA ARG A 227 -14.06 -12.91 5.29
C ARG A 227 -13.30 -13.29 4.02
N LEU A 228 -12.74 -12.31 3.33
CA LEU A 228 -11.90 -12.59 2.16
C LEU A 228 -10.60 -13.28 2.58
N ALA A 229 -9.96 -12.83 3.67
CA ALA A 229 -8.74 -13.44 4.21
C ALA A 229 -8.93 -14.94 4.51
N ALA A 230 -9.99 -15.30 5.22
CA ALA A 230 -10.30 -16.69 5.52
C ALA A 230 -10.48 -17.53 4.25
N ALA A 231 -11.09 -16.97 3.20
CA ALA A 231 -11.34 -17.66 1.94
C ALA A 231 -10.09 -17.86 1.07
N ILE A 232 -9.05 -17.05 1.27
CA ILE A 232 -7.76 -17.13 0.56
C ILE A 232 -6.65 -17.75 1.41
N GLY A 233 -6.94 -18.19 2.64
CA GLY A 233 -5.97 -18.83 3.55
C GLY A 233 -5.03 -17.86 4.28
N ALA A 234 -5.38 -16.58 4.36
CA ALA A 234 -4.64 -15.59 5.15
C ALA A 234 -5.02 -15.64 6.64
N LYS A 235 -4.13 -15.19 7.52
CA LYS A 235 -4.32 -15.23 8.97
C LYS A 235 -5.15 -14.03 9.46
N PRO A 236 -6.26 -14.23 10.20
CA PRO A 236 -7.04 -13.13 10.78
C PRO A 236 -6.22 -12.17 11.64
N GLU A 237 -5.22 -12.66 12.37
CA GLU A 237 -4.35 -11.90 13.26
C GLU A 237 -3.56 -10.82 12.52
N THR A 238 -3.12 -11.11 11.29
CA THR A 238 -2.45 -10.14 10.42
C THR A 238 -3.34 -8.94 10.13
N LEU A 239 -4.63 -9.20 9.88
CA LEU A 239 -5.60 -8.14 9.62
C LEU A 239 -6.05 -7.39 10.88
N MET A 240 -5.96 -8.01 12.06
CA MET A 240 -6.18 -7.32 13.33
C MET A 240 -4.99 -6.41 13.73
N GLY A 241 -3.82 -6.63 13.12
CA GLY A 241 -2.59 -5.87 13.38
C GLY A 241 -2.39 -4.62 12.51
N LEU A 242 -1.13 -4.24 12.34
CA LEU A 242 -0.72 -3.04 11.59
C LEU A 242 -1.08 -3.12 10.10
N ALA A 243 -0.97 -4.29 9.49
CA ALA A 243 -1.23 -4.48 8.05
C ALA A 243 -2.71 -4.30 7.66
N GLY A 244 -3.63 -4.63 8.57
CA GLY A 244 -5.07 -4.47 8.37
C GLY A 244 -5.62 -3.28 9.15
N LEU A 245 -6.11 -3.52 10.37
CA LEU A 245 -6.83 -2.56 11.20
C LEU A 245 -6.07 -1.25 11.39
N GLY A 246 -4.76 -1.30 11.71
CA GLY A 246 -3.96 -0.10 11.93
C GLY A 246 -3.95 0.81 10.70
N ASP A 247 -3.61 0.24 9.53
CA ASP A 247 -3.54 0.97 8.27
C ASP A 247 -4.94 1.36 7.75
N LEU A 248 -5.96 0.55 8.00
CA LEU A 248 -7.36 0.86 7.71
C LEU A 248 -7.82 2.09 8.49
N VAL A 249 -7.62 2.13 9.80
CA VAL A 249 -8.01 3.27 10.65
C VAL A 249 -7.30 4.53 10.20
N LEU A 250 -5.99 4.49 9.99
CA LEU A 250 -5.21 5.63 9.48
C LEU A 250 -5.80 6.14 8.15
N THR A 251 -6.03 5.23 7.20
CA THR A 251 -6.47 5.58 5.84
C THR A 251 -7.92 6.11 5.83
N CYS A 252 -8.78 5.59 6.70
CA CYS A 252 -10.20 5.95 6.82
C CYS A 252 -10.46 7.22 7.65
N THR A 253 -9.49 7.70 8.42
CA THR A 253 -9.65 8.87 9.31
C THR A 253 -8.72 10.04 8.97
N GLY A 254 -7.58 9.79 8.31
CA GLY A 254 -6.60 10.81 8.00
C GLY A 254 -6.94 11.65 6.76
N ASP A 255 -6.68 12.95 6.82
CA ASP A 255 -6.90 13.88 5.69
C ASP A 255 -5.85 13.73 4.57
N LEU A 256 -4.70 13.12 4.89
CA LEU A 256 -3.64 12.82 3.92
C LEU A 256 -4.02 11.66 2.98
N SER A 257 -5.05 10.88 3.31
CA SER A 257 -5.52 9.76 2.49
C SER A 257 -6.17 10.26 1.20
N ARG A 258 -5.52 9.98 0.05
CA ARG A 258 -6.07 10.25 -1.29
C ARG A 258 -7.40 9.55 -1.53
N ASN A 259 -7.54 8.31 -1.05
CA ASN A 259 -8.73 7.50 -1.26
C ASN A 259 -9.91 8.02 -0.44
N ARG A 260 -9.66 8.48 0.79
CA ARG A 260 -10.68 9.17 1.59
C ARG A 260 -11.06 10.52 0.98
N ARG A 261 -10.10 11.30 0.47
CA ARG A 261 -10.39 12.55 -0.24
C ARG A 261 -11.25 12.33 -1.49
N LEU A 262 -10.99 11.26 -2.24
CA LEU A 262 -11.85 10.86 -3.35
C LEU A 262 -13.28 10.57 -2.84
N GLY A 263 -13.41 9.76 -1.79
CA GLY A 263 -14.72 9.49 -1.20
C GLY A 263 -15.44 10.76 -0.74
N LEU A 264 -14.73 11.68 -0.08
CA LEU A 264 -15.28 12.98 0.38
C LEU A 264 -15.84 13.79 -0.78
N ALA A 265 -15.14 13.85 -1.91
CA ALA A 265 -15.58 14.57 -3.10
C ALA A 265 -16.84 13.92 -3.70
N LEU A 266 -16.84 12.59 -3.84
CA LEU A 266 -17.99 11.83 -4.33
C LEU A 266 -19.21 11.99 -3.43
N GLY A 267 -19.03 11.93 -2.10
CA GLY A 267 -20.10 12.14 -1.13
C GLY A 267 -20.66 13.58 -1.10
N ARG A 268 -19.93 14.55 -1.64
CA ARG A 268 -20.41 15.93 -1.88
C ARG A 268 -21.12 16.09 -3.24
N GLY A 269 -21.26 15.01 -4.01
CA GLY A 269 -21.88 15.02 -5.33
C GLY A 269 -20.96 15.45 -6.47
N GLN A 270 -19.64 15.52 -6.27
CA GLN A 270 -18.72 15.76 -7.38
C GLN A 270 -18.66 14.54 -8.31
N THR A 271 -18.38 14.78 -9.59
CA THR A 271 -18.08 13.68 -10.53
C THR A 271 -16.73 13.04 -10.19
N LEU A 272 -16.56 11.76 -10.54
CA LEU A 272 -15.30 11.07 -10.38
C LEU A 272 -14.14 11.77 -11.11
N GLN A 273 -14.41 12.30 -12.32
CA GLN A 273 -13.39 12.97 -13.13
C GLN A 273 -12.90 14.26 -12.48
N ASP A 274 -13.81 15.04 -11.90
CA ASP A 274 -13.45 16.29 -11.20
C ASP A 274 -12.70 15.99 -9.91
N ALA A 275 -13.16 14.99 -9.14
CA ALA A 275 -12.50 14.58 -7.91
C ALA A 275 -11.06 14.10 -8.14
N ILE A 276 -10.82 13.30 -9.19
CA ILE A 276 -9.46 12.86 -9.56
C ILE A 276 -8.59 14.05 -9.95
N ARG A 277 -9.14 15.02 -10.70
CA ARG A 277 -8.41 16.21 -11.13
C ARG A 277 -8.00 17.08 -9.93
N GLU A 278 -8.89 17.26 -8.97
CA GLU A 278 -8.63 18.03 -7.74
C GLU A 278 -7.53 17.39 -6.88
N ILE A 279 -7.49 16.05 -6.79
CA ILE A 279 -6.50 15.33 -5.99
C ILE A 279 -5.08 15.49 -6.58
N GLY A 280 -4.94 15.65 -7.90
CA GLY A 280 -3.66 15.92 -8.57
C GLY A 280 -2.63 14.79 -8.50
N GLN A 281 -3.03 13.61 -8.03
CA GLN A 281 -2.19 12.43 -7.84
C GLN A 281 -2.94 11.18 -8.29
N VAL A 282 -2.21 10.11 -8.63
CA VAL A 282 -2.81 8.83 -9.01
C VAL A 282 -3.67 8.31 -7.85
N VAL A 283 -4.93 7.96 -8.16
CA VAL A 283 -5.86 7.28 -7.25
C VAL A 283 -6.16 5.90 -7.82
N GLU A 284 -5.64 4.86 -7.18
CA GLU A 284 -5.74 3.46 -7.65
C GLU A 284 -7.04 2.77 -7.20
N SER A 285 -7.93 3.48 -6.48
CA SER A 285 -9.13 2.88 -5.89
C SER A 285 -10.08 2.27 -6.92
N VAL A 286 -10.16 2.81 -8.13
CA VAL A 286 -11.02 2.27 -9.20
C VAL A 286 -10.55 0.87 -9.57
N GLN A 287 -9.27 0.74 -9.93
CA GLN A 287 -8.69 -0.57 -10.25
C GLN A 287 -8.73 -1.49 -9.03
N THR A 288 -8.35 -1.01 -7.85
CA THR A 288 -8.32 -1.82 -6.62
C THR A 288 -9.70 -2.39 -6.29
N ALA A 289 -10.78 -1.61 -6.46
CA ALA A 289 -12.14 -2.09 -6.23
C ALA A 289 -12.54 -3.21 -7.20
N ASP A 290 -12.16 -3.10 -8.48
CA ASP A 290 -12.39 -4.18 -9.45
C ASP A 290 -11.63 -5.45 -9.10
N GLU A 291 -10.40 -5.32 -8.63
CA GLU A 291 -9.55 -6.45 -8.26
C GLU A 291 -10.01 -7.14 -6.97
N VAL A 292 -10.41 -6.36 -5.96
CA VAL A 292 -11.06 -6.90 -4.75
C VAL A 292 -12.32 -7.68 -5.12
N MET A 293 -13.17 -7.13 -6.00
CA MET A 293 -14.38 -7.84 -6.42
C MET A 293 -14.09 -9.05 -7.31
N ARG A 294 -12.97 -9.08 -8.03
CA ARG A 294 -12.52 -10.27 -8.76
C ARG A 294 -12.11 -11.38 -7.81
N GLN A 295 -11.35 -11.05 -6.76
CA GLN A 295 -11.00 -12.00 -5.69
C GLN A 295 -12.25 -12.52 -4.96
N ALA A 296 -13.16 -11.62 -4.60
CA ALA A 296 -14.44 -11.97 -3.98
C ALA A 296 -15.22 -12.99 -4.82
N ARG A 297 -15.37 -12.74 -6.14
CA ARG A 297 -16.04 -13.65 -7.06
C ARG A 297 -15.33 -15.00 -7.21
N ARG A 298 -13.99 -15.00 -7.31
CA ARG A 298 -13.18 -16.22 -7.42
C ARG A 298 -13.39 -17.16 -6.23
N HIS A 299 -13.56 -16.58 -5.04
CA HIS A 299 -13.72 -17.32 -3.78
C HIS A 299 -15.19 -17.42 -3.29
N GLY A 300 -16.16 -16.93 -4.07
CA GLY A 300 -17.58 -16.98 -3.69
C GLY A 300 -17.95 -16.14 -2.46
N ILE A 301 -17.21 -15.07 -2.18
CA ILE A 301 -17.41 -14.21 -1.01
C ILE A 301 -18.21 -12.95 -1.40
N ASP A 302 -19.25 -12.65 -0.61
CA ASP A 302 -19.99 -11.39 -0.71
C ASP A 302 -19.30 -10.27 0.09
N LEU A 303 -18.94 -9.16 -0.57
CA LEU A 303 -18.30 -7.96 0.02
C LEU A 303 -19.16 -6.71 -0.26
N PRO A 304 -20.28 -6.51 0.47
CA PRO A 304 -21.28 -5.49 0.12
C PRO A 304 -20.77 -4.06 0.02
N ILE A 305 -19.95 -3.61 0.98
CA ILE A 305 -19.37 -2.26 1.01
C ILE A 305 -18.43 -2.09 -0.17
N SER A 306 -17.52 -3.04 -0.36
CA SER A 306 -16.55 -3.01 -1.48
C SER A 306 -17.25 -3.02 -2.85
N ASP A 307 -18.33 -3.79 -2.98
CA ASP A 307 -19.16 -3.86 -4.18
C ASP A 307 -19.89 -2.54 -4.45
N ARG A 308 -20.46 -1.90 -3.41
CA ARG A 308 -21.08 -0.57 -3.57
C ARG A 308 -20.05 0.49 -3.94
N VAL A 309 -18.87 0.48 -3.31
CA VAL A 309 -17.78 1.40 -3.69
C VAL A 309 -17.40 1.20 -5.15
N ARG A 310 -17.20 -0.05 -5.60
CA ARG A 310 -16.93 -0.35 -7.01
C ARG A 310 -18.01 0.27 -7.91
N ALA A 311 -19.27 0.03 -7.61
CA ALA A 311 -20.36 0.50 -8.45
C ALA A 311 -20.45 2.02 -8.53
N VAL A 312 -20.23 2.73 -7.40
CA VAL A 312 -20.11 4.20 -7.37
C VAL A 312 -18.93 4.69 -8.20
N LEU A 313 -17.77 4.02 -8.10
CA LEU A 313 -16.57 4.37 -8.88
C LEU A 313 -16.71 4.11 -10.38
N HIS A 314 -17.64 3.26 -10.80
CA HIS A 314 -17.96 3.04 -12.22
C HIS A 314 -19.17 3.86 -12.70
N GLY A 315 -19.78 4.68 -11.83
CA GLY A 315 -20.98 5.44 -12.15
C GLY A 315 -22.23 4.58 -12.36
N GLU A 316 -22.20 3.33 -11.90
CA GLU A 316 -23.34 2.40 -11.95
C GLU A 316 -24.43 2.78 -10.92
N GLN A 317 -24.05 3.50 -9.85
CA GLN A 317 -24.91 3.88 -8.72
C GLN A 317 -24.45 5.22 -8.12
N THR A 318 -25.36 5.99 -7.51
CA THR A 318 -24.96 7.14 -6.67
C THR A 318 -24.57 6.70 -5.26
N PRO A 319 -23.80 7.53 -4.52
CA PRO A 319 -23.54 7.32 -3.09
C PRO A 319 -24.80 7.06 -2.24
N GLU A 320 -25.87 7.82 -2.48
CA GLU A 320 -27.15 7.69 -1.77
C GLU A 320 -27.83 6.35 -2.06
N GLU A 321 -27.80 5.90 -3.31
CA GLU A 321 -28.32 4.59 -3.70
C GLU A 321 -27.52 3.46 -3.05
N GLY A 322 -26.19 3.58 -3.05
CA GLY A 322 -25.29 2.63 -2.38
C GLY A 322 -25.57 2.54 -0.88
N LEU A 323 -25.76 3.67 -0.19
CA LEU A 323 -26.12 3.71 1.23
C LEU A 323 -27.47 3.03 1.49
N ARG A 324 -28.49 3.37 0.70
CA ARG A 324 -29.84 2.79 0.83
C ARG A 324 -29.79 1.27 0.65
N ALA A 325 -29.02 0.79 -0.32
CA ALA A 325 -28.83 -0.64 -0.55
C ALA A 325 -28.14 -1.34 0.62
N LEU A 326 -27.13 -0.72 1.25
CA LEU A 326 -26.47 -1.29 2.44
C LEU A 326 -27.40 -1.40 3.64
N LEU A 327 -28.22 -0.37 3.89
CA LEU A 327 -29.15 -0.33 5.02
C LEU A 327 -30.37 -1.26 4.84
N ALA A 328 -30.75 -1.57 3.60
CA ALA A 328 -31.87 -2.47 3.31
C ALA A 328 -31.54 -3.97 3.48
N ARG A 329 -30.28 -4.31 3.77
CA ARG A 329 -29.87 -5.71 3.93
C ARG A 329 -30.43 -6.33 5.21
N GLU A 330 -30.72 -7.63 5.14
CA GLU A 330 -31.17 -8.41 6.30
C GLU A 330 -30.14 -8.40 7.43
N GLN A 331 -30.65 -8.39 8.66
CA GLN A 331 -29.85 -8.51 9.87
C GLN A 331 -29.25 -9.91 9.97
N LYS A 332 -27.95 -9.97 10.30
CA LYS A 332 -27.19 -11.21 10.49
C LYS A 332 -26.28 -11.05 11.70
N PRO A 333 -25.84 -12.15 12.33
CA PRO A 333 -24.76 -12.10 13.32
C PRO A 333 -23.54 -11.34 12.78
N GLU A 334 -22.78 -10.71 13.67
CA GLU A 334 -21.66 -9.87 13.27
C GLU A 334 -20.58 -10.64 12.50
N TYR A 335 -20.30 -11.86 12.96
CA TYR A 335 -19.35 -12.81 12.37
C TYR A 335 -20.04 -14.12 11.99
N PRO A 336 -19.68 -14.76 10.87
CA PRO A 336 -20.09 -16.12 10.59
C PRO A 336 -19.37 -17.09 11.54
N ASP A 337 -20.01 -18.21 11.88
CA ASP A 337 -19.48 -19.24 12.79
C ASP A 337 -18.15 -19.88 12.32
N THR A 338 -17.73 -19.61 11.08
CA THR A 338 -16.54 -20.18 10.44
C THR A 338 -15.34 -19.23 10.41
N LEU A 339 -15.47 -17.98 10.87
CA LEU A 339 -14.42 -16.97 10.63
C LEU A 339 -13.13 -17.16 11.44
N PHE A 340 -13.24 -17.72 12.66
CA PHE A 340 -12.12 -17.87 13.60
C PHE A 340 -11.95 -19.34 14.03
N LYS A 341 -12.36 -20.28 13.19
CA LYS A 341 -12.23 -21.73 13.44
C LYS A 341 -11.02 -22.31 12.72
#